data_AF-A0A368ULL3-F1
#
_entry.id   AF-A0A368ULL3-F1
#
_cell.length_a   1.000
_cell.length_b   1.000
_cell.length_c   1.000
_cell.angle_alpha   90.00
_cell.angle_beta   90.00
_cell.angle_gamma   90.00
#
_symmetry.space_group_name_H-M   'P 1'
#
loop_
_entity.id
_entity.type
_entity.pdbx_description
1 polymer ?
#
loop_
_entity_poly.entity_id
_entity_poly.type
_entity_poly.pdbx_seq_one_letter_code
_entity_poly.pdbx_strand_id
1 'polypeptide(L)'
;MAKKSFKQFCAEVVQKVPSIATDIFEIATSPNPAGVAISKVSDLLKSKAEKDEKARLALDELQQYQMEWEKEMYALDIEAYKTEVSDRAGARQKYIDADKASADAIGQQIIGRNLTYIFILLLVQVAVTISSVFLASGFIEDKQTAVTIGSSLGSVVGAAIGTVIGSLLQERNQVVGFHFGSSMGSRQKDYK
;
A
#
# COMPACT_ATOMS: atom_id res chain seq x y z
N MET A 1 -26.16 -17.41 -34.46
CA MET A 1 -26.03 -16.35 -33.45
C MET A 1 -26.78 -15.12 -33.93
N ALA A 2 -27.87 -14.73 -33.26
CA ALA A 2 -28.59 -13.51 -33.60
C ALA A 2 -27.69 -12.28 -33.33
N LYS A 3 -27.53 -11.40 -34.31
CA LYS A 3 -26.77 -10.14 -34.15
C LYS A 3 -27.53 -9.27 -33.15
N LYS A 4 -26.98 -9.10 -31.94
CA LYS A 4 -27.50 -8.14 -30.94
C LYS A 4 -27.55 -6.74 -31.58
N SER A 5 -28.62 -6.00 -31.34
CA SER A 5 -28.69 -4.62 -31.83
C SER A 5 -27.69 -3.74 -31.08
N PHE A 6 -27.14 -2.73 -31.74
CA PHE A 6 -26.18 -1.79 -31.12
C PHE A 6 -26.73 -1.16 -29.83
N LYS A 7 -28.06 -0.94 -29.76
CA LYS A 7 -28.75 -0.42 -28.58
C LYS A 7 -28.72 -1.41 -27.40
N GLN A 8 -28.83 -2.71 -27.65
CA GLN A 8 -28.68 -3.76 -26.63
C GLN A 8 -27.23 -3.90 -26.16
N PHE A 9 -26.27 -3.73 -27.07
CA PHE A 9 -24.84 -3.68 -26.71
C PHE A 9 -24.54 -2.48 -25.79
N CYS A 10 -25.00 -1.28 -26.13
CA CYS A 10 -24.83 -0.10 -25.27
C CYS A 10 -25.46 -0.27 -23.88
N ALA A 11 -26.66 -0.86 -23.80
CA ALA A 11 -27.32 -1.13 -22.52
C ALA A 11 -26.54 -2.14 -21.65
N GLU A 12 -26.00 -3.21 -22.25
CA GLU A 12 -25.14 -4.18 -21.55
C GLU A 12 -23.82 -3.55 -21.08
N VAL A 13 -23.23 -2.67 -21.89
CA VAL A 13 -22.01 -1.93 -21.51
C VAL A 13 -22.31 -1.02 -20.32
N VAL A 14 -23.37 -0.22 -20.36
CA VAL A 14 -23.75 0.69 -19.27
C VAL A 14 -24.04 -0.07 -17.96
N GLN A 15 -24.62 -1.28 -18.03
CA GLN A 15 -24.82 -2.11 -16.83
C GLN A 15 -23.53 -2.71 -16.26
N LYS A 16 -22.53 -2.98 -17.09
CA LYS A 16 -21.25 -3.59 -16.66
C LYS A 16 -20.19 -2.56 -16.27
N VAL A 17 -20.31 -1.31 -16.74
CA VAL A 17 -19.39 -0.21 -16.41
C VAL A 17 -19.21 -0.04 -14.89
N PRO A 18 -20.24 -0.08 -14.02
CA PRO A 18 -20.05 0.03 -12.58
C PRO A 18 -19.20 -1.09 -11.96
N SER A 19 -19.34 -2.34 -12.44
CA SER A 19 -18.52 -3.44 -11.93
C SER A 19 -17.09 -3.32 -12.41
N ILE A 20 -16.89 -3.00 -13.69
CA ILE A 20 -15.56 -2.82 -14.29
C ILE A 20 -14.83 -1.64 -13.65
N ALA A 21 -15.53 -0.53 -13.39
CA ALA A 21 -14.97 0.64 -12.72
C ALA A 21 -14.57 0.31 -11.27
N THR A 22 -15.40 -0.46 -10.56
CA THR A 22 -15.08 -0.94 -9.21
C THR A 22 -13.85 -1.85 -9.22
N ASP A 23 -13.76 -2.79 -10.17
CA ASP A 23 -12.64 -3.71 -10.31
C ASP A 23 -11.32 -2.97 -10.62
N ILE A 24 -11.36 -1.98 -11.53
CA ILE A 24 -10.21 -1.14 -11.87
C ILE A 24 -9.80 -0.30 -10.66
N PHE A 25 -10.76 0.27 -9.93
CA PHE A 25 -10.49 1.07 -8.75
C PHE A 25 -9.85 0.25 -7.64
N GLU A 26 -10.33 -0.98 -7.39
CA GLU A 26 -9.77 -1.90 -6.42
C GLU A 26 -8.34 -2.34 -6.78
N ILE A 27 -8.06 -2.56 -8.08
CA ILE A 27 -6.70 -2.84 -8.56
C ILE A 27 -5.79 -1.62 -8.35
N ALA A 28 -6.26 -0.43 -8.75
CA ALA A 28 -5.45 0.79 -8.73
C ALA A 28 -5.15 1.32 -7.31
N THR A 29 -6.00 0.98 -6.34
CA THR A 29 -5.86 1.42 -4.95
C THR A 29 -5.26 0.35 -4.02
N SER A 30 -5.06 -0.87 -4.53
CA SER A 30 -4.45 -1.95 -3.76
C SER A 30 -2.95 -1.70 -3.53
N PRO A 31 -2.41 -2.01 -2.33
CA PRO A 31 -0.96 -2.03 -2.10
C PRO A 31 -0.23 -3.08 -2.94
N ASN A 32 -0.95 -4.05 -3.52
CA ASN A 32 -0.43 -5.00 -4.51
C ASN A 32 -1.38 -5.07 -5.73
N PRO A 33 -1.27 -4.13 -6.69
CA PRO A 33 -2.14 -4.06 -7.86
C PRO A 33 -2.06 -5.32 -8.74
N ALA A 34 -0.86 -5.86 -8.91
CA ALA A 34 -0.61 -7.05 -9.73
C ALA A 34 -1.29 -8.29 -9.14
N GLY A 35 -1.16 -8.53 -7.83
CA GLY A 35 -1.80 -9.66 -7.15
C GLY A 35 -3.33 -9.60 -7.21
N VAL A 36 -3.92 -8.41 -7.01
CA VAL A 36 -5.38 -8.22 -7.09
C VAL A 36 -5.89 -8.43 -8.52
N ALA A 37 -5.15 -7.94 -9.53
CA ALA A 37 -5.48 -8.17 -10.93
C ALA A 37 -5.44 -9.66 -11.30
N ILE A 38 -4.38 -10.39 -10.87
CA ILE A 38 -4.24 -11.83 -11.09
C ILE A 38 -5.39 -12.60 -10.41
N SER A 39 -5.76 -12.24 -9.18
CA SER A 39 -6.89 -12.87 -8.47
C SER A 39 -8.22 -12.69 -9.21
N LYS A 40 -8.53 -11.46 -9.67
CA LYS A 40 -9.76 -11.20 -10.43
C LYS A 40 -9.80 -11.96 -11.76
N VAL A 41 -8.67 -12.08 -12.46
CA VAL A 41 -8.56 -12.91 -13.68
C VAL A 41 -8.75 -14.39 -13.35
N SER A 42 -8.20 -14.88 -12.24
CA SER A 42 -8.37 -16.25 -11.77
C SER A 42 -9.84 -16.58 -11.46
N ASP A 43 -10.56 -15.68 -10.80
CA ASP A 43 -11.98 -15.86 -10.49
C ASP A 43 -12.85 -15.84 -11.74
N LEU A 44 -12.53 -14.98 -12.70
CA LEU A 44 -13.19 -14.97 -14.02
C LEU A 44 -12.96 -16.28 -14.79
N LEU A 45 -11.73 -16.81 -14.77
CA LEU A 45 -11.40 -18.08 -15.42
C LEU A 45 -12.08 -19.26 -14.72
N LYS A 46 -12.09 -19.32 -13.39
CA LYS A 46 -12.82 -20.34 -12.61
C LYS A 46 -14.31 -20.37 -12.95
N SER A 47 -14.95 -19.20 -13.05
CA SER A 47 -16.37 -19.11 -13.41
C SER A 47 -16.71 -19.64 -14.81
N LYS A 48 -15.71 -19.74 -15.70
CA LYS A 48 -15.83 -20.23 -17.08
C LYS A 48 -15.25 -21.62 -17.28
N ALA A 49 -14.39 -22.09 -16.38
CA ALA A 49 -13.68 -23.37 -16.47
C ALA A 49 -14.62 -24.58 -16.48
N GLU A 50 -15.82 -24.48 -15.88
CA GLU A 50 -16.83 -25.56 -15.94
C GLU A 50 -17.43 -25.77 -17.34
N LYS A 51 -17.35 -24.76 -18.22
CA LYS A 51 -18.05 -24.75 -19.51
C LYS A 51 -17.12 -24.73 -20.72
N ASP A 52 -15.85 -24.41 -20.53
CA ASP A 52 -14.87 -24.25 -21.61
C ASP A 52 -13.52 -24.85 -21.20
N GLU A 53 -13.11 -25.89 -21.93
CA GLU A 53 -11.83 -26.59 -21.73
C GLU A 53 -10.63 -25.65 -21.93
N LYS A 54 -10.75 -24.64 -22.82
CA LYS A 54 -9.70 -23.64 -22.99
C LYS A 54 -9.55 -22.72 -21.77
N ALA A 55 -10.66 -22.41 -21.10
CA ALA A 55 -10.63 -21.62 -19.88
C ALA A 55 -10.01 -22.39 -18.71
N ARG A 56 -10.18 -23.73 -18.68
CA ARG A 56 -9.53 -24.60 -17.70
C ARG A 56 -8.01 -24.67 -17.90
N LEU A 57 -7.56 -24.87 -19.14
CA LEU A 57 -6.12 -24.87 -19.46
C LEU A 57 -5.45 -23.53 -19.15
N ALA A 58 -6.11 -22.42 -19.50
CA ALA A 58 -5.62 -21.08 -19.17
C ALA A 58 -5.59 -20.81 -17.65
N LEU A 59 -6.50 -21.42 -16.88
CA LEU A 59 -6.49 -21.33 -15.41
C LEU A 59 -5.29 -22.07 -14.80
N ASP A 60 -5.00 -23.29 -15.29
CA ASP A 60 -3.85 -24.08 -14.82
C ASP A 60 -2.53 -23.37 -15.13
N GLU A 61 -2.40 -22.80 -16.33
CA GLU A 61 -1.23 -22.00 -16.74
C GLU A 61 -1.08 -20.73 -15.88
N LEU A 62 -2.17 -20.00 -15.64
CA LEU A 62 -2.18 -18.82 -14.77
C LEU A 62 -1.75 -19.17 -13.33
N GLN A 63 -2.21 -20.31 -12.79
CA GLN A 63 -1.83 -20.76 -11.45
C GLN A 63 -0.34 -21.11 -11.37
N GLN A 64 0.24 -21.73 -12.41
CA GLN A 64 1.68 -21.98 -12.46
C GLN A 64 2.48 -20.68 -12.44
N TYR A 65 2.13 -19.73 -13.32
CA TYR A 65 2.80 -18.43 -13.35
C TYR A 65 2.60 -17.63 -12.06
N GLN A 66 1.44 -17.74 -11.41
CA GLN A 66 1.23 -17.11 -10.10
C GLN A 66 2.19 -17.68 -9.05
N MET A 67 2.37 -19.00 -8.99
CA MET A 67 3.30 -19.63 -8.05
C MET A 67 4.76 -19.28 -8.34
N GLU A 68 5.15 -19.16 -9.60
CA GLU A 68 6.49 -18.71 -10.00
C GLU A 68 6.71 -17.26 -9.60
N TRP A 69 5.77 -16.39 -9.91
CA TRP A 69 5.82 -14.98 -9.53
C TRP A 69 5.90 -14.79 -8.02
N GLU A 70 5.11 -15.54 -7.23
CA GLU A 70 5.18 -15.51 -5.76
C GLU A 70 6.58 -15.92 -5.27
N LYS A 71 7.17 -16.98 -5.83
CA LYS A 71 8.54 -17.41 -5.48
C LYS A 71 9.58 -16.35 -5.79
N GLU A 72 9.48 -15.70 -6.95
CA GLU A 72 10.39 -14.62 -7.34
C GLU A 72 10.26 -13.41 -6.42
N MET A 73 9.04 -13.02 -6.06
CA MET A 73 8.79 -11.95 -5.11
C MET A 73 9.37 -12.27 -3.73
N TYR A 74 9.17 -13.49 -3.23
CA TYR A 74 9.80 -13.92 -1.98
C TYR A 74 11.33 -13.91 -2.03
N ALA A 75 11.92 -14.32 -3.16
CA ALA A 75 13.37 -14.29 -3.32
C ALA A 75 13.91 -12.86 -3.30
N LEU A 76 13.25 -11.93 -3.99
CA LEU A 76 13.59 -10.52 -4.01
C LEU A 76 13.43 -9.86 -2.63
N ASP A 77 12.37 -10.19 -1.90
CA ASP A 77 12.18 -9.71 -0.52
C ASP A 77 13.30 -10.20 0.41
N ILE A 78 13.71 -11.47 0.30
CA ILE A 78 14.82 -12.03 1.07
C ILE A 78 16.14 -11.32 0.72
N GLU A 79 16.38 -11.03 -0.56
CA GLU A 79 17.58 -10.33 -1.02
C GLU A 79 17.61 -8.87 -0.57
N ALA A 80 16.48 -8.16 -0.68
CA ALA A 80 16.31 -6.82 -0.16
C ALA A 80 16.56 -6.79 1.37
N TYR A 81 15.98 -7.75 2.10
CA TYR A 81 16.20 -7.90 3.54
C TYR A 81 17.68 -8.15 3.88
N LYS A 82 18.37 -9.05 3.17
CA LYS A 82 19.80 -9.31 3.37
C LYS A 82 20.64 -8.06 3.11
N THR A 83 20.31 -7.32 2.06
CA THR A 83 21.00 -6.07 1.70
C THR A 83 20.80 -5.02 2.78
N GLU A 84 19.56 -4.83 3.27
CA GLU A 84 19.27 -3.93 4.39
C GLU A 84 20.04 -4.31 5.66
N VAL A 85 20.12 -5.61 5.98
CA VAL A 85 20.85 -6.09 7.16
C VAL A 85 22.36 -5.82 7.03
N SER A 86 22.92 -6.03 5.84
CA SER A 86 24.33 -5.74 5.54
C SER A 86 24.63 -4.24 5.66
N ASP A 87 23.77 -3.39 5.10
CA ASP A 87 23.93 -1.93 5.19
C ASP A 87 23.81 -1.43 6.63
N ARG A 88 22.88 -1.97 7.42
CA ARG A 88 22.78 -1.68 8.85
C ARG A 88 24.05 -2.10 9.60
N ALA A 89 24.67 -3.22 9.24
CA ALA A 89 25.93 -3.66 9.85
C ALA A 89 27.10 -2.73 9.50
N GLY A 90 27.21 -2.29 8.23
CA GLY A 90 28.23 -1.34 7.79
C GLY A 90 28.05 0.06 8.39
N ALA A 91 26.82 0.57 8.47
CA ALA A 91 26.49 1.84 9.11
C ALA A 91 26.80 1.81 10.62
N ARG A 92 26.55 0.68 11.29
CA ARG A 92 26.92 0.48 12.71
C ARG A 92 28.42 0.53 12.92
N GLN A 93 29.20 -0.09 12.04
CA GLN A 93 30.67 -0.05 12.15
C GLN A 93 31.17 1.39 12.01
N LYS A 94 30.67 2.15 11.03
CA LYS A 94 30.98 3.58 10.88
C LYS A 94 30.56 4.43 12.08
N TYR A 95 29.47 4.10 12.75
CA TYR A 95 29.01 4.78 13.98
C TYR A 95 29.87 4.47 15.21
N ILE A 96 30.40 3.24 15.31
CA ILE A 96 31.36 2.87 16.35
C ILE A 96 32.67 3.65 16.16
N ASP A 97 33.06 3.84 14.90
CA ASP A 97 34.34 4.44 14.49
C ASP A 97 34.29 5.99 14.40
N ALA A 98 33.11 6.61 14.36
CA ALA A 98 32.90 8.06 14.26
C ALA A 98 32.38 8.70 15.56
N ASP A 99 32.46 10.03 15.66
CA ASP A 99 32.03 10.80 16.84
C ASP A 99 30.52 10.65 17.09
N LYS A 100 30.17 10.03 18.21
CA LYS A 100 28.82 9.48 18.53
C LYS A 100 27.79 10.58 18.83
N ALA A 101 28.25 11.74 19.28
CA ALA A 101 27.40 12.80 19.81
C ALA A 101 26.45 13.40 18.76
N SER A 102 26.91 13.56 17.52
CA SER A 102 26.10 14.15 16.44
C SER A 102 25.00 13.19 15.97
N ALA A 103 25.29 11.90 15.92
CA ALA A 103 24.35 10.90 15.43
C ALA A 103 23.28 10.53 16.49
N ASP A 104 23.65 10.48 17.78
CA ASP A 104 22.69 10.35 18.89
C ASP A 104 21.74 11.56 18.95
N ALA A 105 22.24 12.78 18.71
CA ALA A 105 21.41 14.00 18.71
C ALA A 105 20.36 14.01 17.59
N ILE A 106 20.73 13.53 16.39
CA ILE A 106 19.80 13.40 15.26
C ILE A 106 18.75 12.31 15.55
N GLY A 107 19.17 11.17 16.11
CA GLY A 107 18.26 10.08 16.47
C GLY A 107 17.19 10.50 17.48
N GLN A 108 17.58 11.26 18.52
CA GLN A 108 16.64 11.78 19.51
C GLN A 108 15.64 12.78 18.92
N GLN A 109 16.09 13.66 18.02
CA GLN A 109 15.19 14.59 17.33
C GLN A 109 14.16 13.88 16.45
N ILE A 110 14.58 12.87 15.69
CA ILE A 110 13.68 12.10 14.80
C ILE A 110 12.65 11.32 15.63
N ILE A 111 13.08 10.65 16.71
CA ILE A 111 12.18 9.88 17.59
C ILE A 111 11.13 10.78 18.26
N GLY A 112 11.52 11.97 18.70
CA GLY A 112 10.63 12.91 19.39
C GLY A 112 9.72 13.70 18.46
N ARG A 113 10.25 14.28 17.37
CA ARG A 113 9.50 15.21 16.50
C ARG A 113 8.60 14.49 15.49
N ASN A 114 8.98 13.31 14.98
CA ASN A 114 8.14 12.60 14.00
C ASN A 114 6.77 12.23 14.58
N LEU A 115 6.70 11.85 15.85
CA LEU A 115 5.42 11.53 16.50
C LEU A 115 4.50 12.76 16.59
N THR A 116 5.08 13.93 16.91
CA THR A 116 4.35 15.20 16.93
C THR A 116 3.86 15.58 15.53
N TYR A 117 4.69 15.42 14.50
CA TYR A 117 4.29 15.69 13.12
C TYR A 117 3.18 14.76 12.64
N ILE A 118 3.25 13.46 12.95
CA ILE A 118 2.18 12.50 12.65
C ILE A 118 0.87 12.91 13.33
N PHE A 119 0.93 13.32 14.60
CA PHE A 119 -0.25 13.78 15.32
C PHE A 119 -0.87 15.03 14.68
N ILE A 120 -0.06 16.01 14.29
CA ILE A 120 -0.52 17.22 13.58
C ILE A 120 -1.14 16.84 12.23
N LEU A 121 -0.51 15.96 11.46
CA LEU A 121 -1.01 15.52 10.16
C LEU A 121 -2.36 14.78 10.27
N LEU A 122 -2.56 13.98 11.33
CA LEU A 122 -3.85 13.37 11.63
C LEU A 122 -4.93 14.42 11.92
N LEU A 123 -4.61 15.44 12.72
CA LEU A 123 -5.54 16.54 12.99
C LEU A 123 -5.90 17.30 11.71
N VAL A 124 -4.92 17.56 10.84
CA VAL A 124 -5.15 18.19 9.53
C VAL A 124 -6.07 17.32 8.67
N GLN A 125 -5.86 16.00 8.63
CA GLN A 125 -6.70 15.10 7.85
C GLN A 125 -8.17 15.12 8.32
N VAL A 126 -8.39 15.10 9.63
CA VAL A 126 -9.74 15.21 10.21
C VAL A 126 -10.37 16.55 9.84
N ALA A 127 -9.61 17.65 9.98
CA ALA A 127 -10.10 18.98 9.64
C ALA A 127 -10.48 19.08 8.15
N VAL A 128 -9.63 18.60 7.24
CA VAL A 128 -9.90 18.58 5.79
C VAL A 128 -11.18 17.79 5.48
N THR A 129 -11.36 16.62 6.09
CA THR A 129 -12.55 15.78 5.88
C THR A 129 -13.82 16.46 6.37
N ILE A 130 -13.77 17.15 7.51
CA ILE A 130 -14.91 17.92 8.01
C ILE A 130 -15.22 19.10 7.09
N SER A 131 -14.19 19.85 6.68
CA SER A 131 -14.34 21.00 5.78
C SER A 131 -14.87 20.60 4.40
N SER A 132 -14.44 19.46 3.84
CA SER A 132 -14.94 18.98 2.54
C SER A 132 -16.40 18.56 2.61
N VAL A 133 -16.83 17.91 3.69
CA VAL A 133 -18.26 17.57 3.92
C VAL A 133 -19.10 18.82 4.13
N PHE A 134 -18.60 19.80 4.89
CA PHE A 134 -19.29 21.08 5.10
C PHE A 134 -19.47 21.85 3.79
N LEU A 135 -18.41 21.95 2.97
CA LEU A 135 -18.48 22.56 1.64
C LEU A 135 -19.47 21.83 0.73
N ALA A 136 -19.41 20.50 0.65
CA ALA A 136 -20.32 19.71 -0.18
C ALA A 136 -21.79 19.90 0.24
N SER A 137 -22.06 20.01 1.55
CA SER A 137 -23.40 20.26 2.09
C SER A 137 -23.94 21.66 1.77
N GLY A 138 -23.08 22.62 1.42
CA GLY A 138 -23.49 23.95 0.95
C GLY A 138 -23.92 23.99 -0.51
N PHE A 139 -23.52 22.99 -1.32
CA PHE A 139 -23.85 22.92 -2.75
C PHE A 139 -24.90 21.84 -3.08
N ILE A 140 -25.14 20.89 -2.19
CA ILE A 140 -26.00 19.73 -2.42
C ILE A 140 -27.05 19.66 -1.30
N GLU A 141 -28.34 19.74 -1.68
CA GLU A 141 -29.46 19.66 -0.73
C GLU A 141 -29.61 18.26 -0.11
N ASP A 142 -29.28 17.21 -0.87
CA ASP A 142 -29.26 15.85 -0.35
C ASP A 142 -28.03 15.61 0.54
N LYS A 143 -28.29 15.49 1.83
CA LYS A 143 -27.26 15.30 2.87
C LYS A 143 -26.47 14.01 2.66
N GLN A 144 -27.09 12.95 2.14
CA GLN A 144 -26.41 11.66 1.97
C GLN A 144 -25.40 11.71 0.81
N THR A 145 -25.79 12.33 -0.30
CA THR A 145 -24.89 12.60 -1.43
C THR A 145 -23.77 13.56 -1.05
N ALA A 146 -24.06 14.61 -0.27
CA ALA A 146 -23.06 15.58 0.22
C ALA A 146 -21.98 14.91 1.08
N VAL A 147 -22.36 14.04 2.01
CA VAL A 147 -21.42 13.30 2.87
C VAL A 147 -20.56 12.35 2.04
N THR A 148 -21.14 11.66 1.06
CA THR A 148 -20.41 10.72 0.20
C THR A 148 -19.35 11.43 -0.64
N ILE A 149 -19.68 12.58 -1.22
CA ILE A 149 -18.73 13.38 -2.02
C ILE A 149 -17.67 14.03 -1.12
N GLY A 150 -18.08 14.59 0.01
CA GLY A 150 -17.16 15.21 0.96
C GLY A 150 -16.14 14.22 1.54
N SER A 151 -16.59 13.02 1.90
CA SER A 151 -15.71 11.95 2.42
C SER A 151 -14.78 11.37 1.36
N SER A 152 -15.22 11.24 0.10
CA SER A 152 -14.36 10.80 -1.00
C SER A 152 -13.29 11.83 -1.38
N LEU A 153 -13.58 13.13 -1.32
CA LEU A 153 -12.55 14.17 -1.46
C LEU A 153 -11.57 14.14 -0.27
N GLY A 154 -12.09 13.95 0.94
CA GLY A 154 -11.28 13.80 2.14
C GLY A 154 -10.35 12.58 2.09
N SER A 155 -10.79 11.47 1.49
CA SER A 155 -9.99 10.25 1.38
C SER A 155 -8.83 10.37 0.38
N VAL A 156 -8.99 11.13 -0.70
CA VAL A 156 -7.87 11.42 -1.64
C VAL A 156 -6.74 12.16 -0.92
N VAL A 157 -7.07 13.21 -0.17
CA VAL A 157 -6.09 13.93 0.66
C VAL A 157 -5.54 13.03 1.76
N GLY A 158 -6.38 12.17 2.33
CA GLY A 158 -6.00 11.18 3.33
C GLY A 158 -5.00 10.15 2.83
N ALA A 159 -5.08 9.72 1.58
CA ALA A 159 -4.09 8.83 0.99
C ALA A 159 -2.71 9.49 0.87
N ALA A 160 -2.68 10.77 0.47
CA ALA A 160 -1.43 11.53 0.41
C ALA A 160 -0.82 11.73 1.81
N ILE A 161 -1.62 12.15 2.79
CA ILE A 161 -1.17 12.29 4.18
C ILE A 161 -0.73 10.94 4.76
N GLY A 162 -1.46 9.86 4.47
CA GLY A 162 -1.12 8.51 4.89
C GLY A 162 0.23 8.05 4.35
N THR A 163 0.56 8.39 3.11
CA THR A 163 1.87 8.10 2.50
C THR A 163 3.00 8.82 3.25
N VAL A 164 2.81 10.09 3.59
CA VAL A 164 3.79 10.87 4.37
C VAL A 164 3.96 10.31 5.79
N ILE A 165 2.85 9.97 6.46
CA ILE A 165 2.88 9.32 7.78
C ILE A 165 3.63 7.99 7.70
N GLY A 166 3.37 7.18 6.67
CA GLY A 166 4.05 5.91 6.44
C GLY A 166 5.58 6.10 6.33
N SER A 167 6.02 7.09 5.54
CA SER A 167 7.44 7.44 5.41
C SER A 167 8.07 7.85 6.75
N LEU A 168 7.39 8.69 7.54
CA LEU A 168 7.89 9.15 8.84
C LEU A 168 7.99 8.00 9.87
N LEU A 169 7.05 7.05 9.82
CA LEU A 169 7.07 5.84 10.65
C LEU A 169 8.17 4.87 10.22
N GLN A 170 8.42 4.72 8.92
CA GLN A 170 9.48 3.89 8.38
C GLN A 170 10.86 4.43 8.78
N GLU A 171 11.08 5.75 8.64
CA GLU A 171 12.30 6.42 9.09
C GLU A 171 12.52 6.20 10.61
N ARG A 172 11.48 6.36 11.41
CA ARG A 172 11.55 6.09 12.86
C ARG A 172 11.92 4.64 13.14
N ASN A 173 11.33 3.67 12.45
CA ASN A 173 11.66 2.25 12.62
C ASN A 173 13.11 1.94 12.23
N GLN A 174 13.65 2.59 11.21
CA GLN A 174 15.06 2.46 10.83
C GLN A 174 15.99 3.01 11.92
N VAL A 175 15.69 4.20 12.46
CA VAL A 175 16.47 4.82 13.55
C VAL A 175 16.40 4.00 14.84
N VAL A 176 15.20 3.56 15.24
CA VAL A 176 15.02 2.70 16.43
C VAL A 176 15.72 1.36 16.24
N GLY A 177 15.58 0.72 15.07
CA GLY A 177 16.26 -0.54 14.75
C GLY A 177 17.79 -0.41 14.71
N PHE A 178 18.30 0.76 14.35
CA PHE A 178 19.72 1.09 14.40
C PHE A 178 20.22 1.18 15.86
N HIS A 179 19.56 1.98 16.72
CA HIS A 179 19.97 2.17 18.12
C HIS A 179 19.74 0.93 19.01
N PHE A 180 18.58 0.27 18.92
CA PHE A 180 18.28 -0.88 19.79
C PHE A 180 18.82 -2.21 19.28
N GLY A 181 18.97 -2.38 17.96
CA GLY A 181 19.62 -3.58 17.43
C GLY A 181 21.14 -3.60 17.62
N SER A 182 21.75 -2.45 17.96
CA SER A 182 23.17 -2.32 18.36
C SER A 182 23.45 -2.95 19.74
N SER A 183 22.51 -2.81 20.69
CA SER A 183 22.61 -3.32 22.06
C SER A 183 22.64 -4.85 22.19
N MET A 184 21.98 -5.58 21.27
CA MET A 184 22.04 -7.06 21.27
C MET A 184 23.35 -7.60 20.68
N GLY A 185 24.01 -6.87 19.78
CA GLY A 185 25.27 -7.30 19.15
C GLY A 185 26.50 -7.13 20.05
N SER A 186 26.51 -6.13 20.93
CA SER A 186 27.62 -5.92 21.88
C SER A 186 27.71 -7.05 22.92
N ARG A 187 26.57 -7.62 23.35
CA ARG A 187 26.55 -8.76 24.28
C ARG A 187 27.19 -10.04 23.73
N GLN A 188 27.29 -10.21 22.41
CA GLN A 188 27.97 -11.37 21.82
C GLN A 188 29.50 -11.20 21.71
N LYS A 189 30.02 -9.98 21.85
CA LYS A 189 31.48 -9.74 21.89
C LYS A 189 32.09 -10.02 23.27
N ASP A 190 31.29 -9.99 24.34
CA ASP A 190 31.77 -10.23 25.71
C ASP A 190 31.88 -11.73 26.07
N TYR A 191 31.52 -12.65 25.15
CA TYR A 191 31.60 -14.10 25.34
C TYR A 191 32.67 -14.78 24.47
N LYS A 192 33.76 -14.09 24.14
CA LYS A 192 34.95 -14.70 23.54
C LYS A 192 36.14 -14.66 24.49
#